data_AF-A0A2E1E5P7-F1
#
_entry.id   AF-A0A2E1E5P7-F1
#
_cell.length_a   1.000
_cell.length_b   1.000
_cell.length_c   1.000
_cell.angle_alpha   90.00
_cell.angle_beta   90.00
_cell.angle_gamma   90.00
#
_symmetry.space_group_name_H-M   'P 1'
#
loop_
_entity.id
_entity.type
_entity.pdbx_description
1 polymer ?
#
loop_
_entity_poly.entity_id
_entity_poly.type
_entity_poly.pdbx_seq_one_letter_code
_entity_poly.pdbx_strand_id
1 'polypeptide(L)'
;MKKLISIFIVIVCFISNTKGSTLENLYLESRLISNFENDLYQNPDDFVIGNKDGSLTIVEFFDYNCGYCKRALDDLITLVAKNPNIRVILKDYPILNENSYELAQLSVAAGLQGKYFEYHTELLNKPGRVSYQTAINIARDIGLDIKKLEEDFKSQEVNDIIANNKVLGYSLAVSGTPSYFIGGVNIRGAAGYETLQEVVDYTSEYQRIDDYIIKEAESGNEEAYRVMLRYGLY
;
A
#
# COMPACT_ATOMS: atom_id res chain seq x y z
N MET A 1 -15.56 -14.28 22.80
CA MET A 1 -16.40 -14.48 21.60
C MET A 1 -17.20 -13.22 21.21
N LYS A 2 -16.61 -12.01 21.28
CA LYS A 2 -17.28 -10.74 20.89
C LYS A 2 -16.36 -9.75 20.16
N LYS A 3 -15.22 -10.22 19.61
CA LYS A 3 -14.24 -9.37 18.91
C LYS A 3 -14.10 -9.63 17.41
N LEU A 4 -14.65 -10.73 16.88
CA LEU A 4 -14.86 -10.89 15.43
C LEU A 4 -16.19 -10.25 15.04
N ILE A 5 -16.37 -8.96 15.33
CA ILE A 5 -17.37 -8.18 14.61
C ILE A 5 -16.77 -7.96 13.22
N SER A 6 -16.93 -9.00 12.41
CA SER A 6 -16.77 -9.09 10.97
C SER A 6 -15.67 -8.23 10.34
N ILE A 7 -14.50 -8.84 10.15
CA ILE A 7 -13.65 -8.64 8.95
C ILE A 7 -14.52 -8.51 7.68
N PHE A 8 -15.65 -9.23 7.65
CA PHE A 8 -16.69 -9.11 6.64
C PHE A 8 -17.24 -7.67 6.48
N ILE A 9 -17.46 -6.87 7.53
CA ILE A 9 -18.05 -5.52 7.42
C ILE A 9 -17.04 -4.53 6.82
N VAL A 10 -15.77 -4.60 7.25
CA VAL A 10 -14.72 -3.70 6.77
C VAL A 10 -14.37 -3.99 5.31
N ILE A 11 -14.35 -5.26 4.93
CA ILE A 11 -14.11 -5.64 3.54
C ILE A 11 -15.35 -5.43 2.64
N VAL A 12 -16.57 -5.66 3.15
CA VAL A 12 -17.83 -5.43 2.41
C VAL A 12 -18.03 -3.95 2.07
N CYS A 13 -17.61 -3.01 2.92
CA CYS A 13 -17.83 -1.58 2.69
C CYS A 13 -17.09 -0.99 1.48
N PHE A 14 -16.07 -1.68 0.94
CA PHE A 14 -15.31 -1.20 -0.23
C PHE A 14 -15.55 -1.98 -1.54
N ILE A 15 -16.34 -3.06 -1.51
CA ILE A 15 -16.63 -3.92 -2.69
C ILE A 15 -18.07 -3.69 -3.20
N SER A 16 -18.66 -2.52 -2.97
CA SER A 16 -20.03 -2.20 -3.40
C SER A 16 -20.11 -1.82 -4.89
N ASN A 17 -19.86 -2.75 -5.82
CA ASN A 17 -20.44 -2.69 -7.17
C ASN A 17 -20.23 -3.91 -8.11
N THR A 18 -19.70 -5.05 -7.64
CA THR A 18 -19.43 -6.20 -8.52
C THR A 18 -20.56 -7.23 -8.49
N LYS A 19 -20.81 -7.88 -9.63
CA LYS A 19 -21.65 -9.08 -9.71
C LYS A 19 -20.83 -10.26 -9.16
N GLY A 20 -21.13 -10.72 -7.94
CA GLY A 20 -20.45 -11.84 -7.29
C GLY A 20 -20.66 -11.82 -5.78
N SER A 21 -20.32 -12.91 -5.09
CA SER A 21 -20.27 -12.93 -3.63
C SER A 21 -19.01 -12.19 -3.13
N THR A 22 -19.08 -11.50 -1.99
CA THR A 22 -17.97 -10.67 -1.50
C THR A 22 -16.71 -11.52 -1.25
N LEU A 23 -16.90 -12.71 -0.70
CA LEU A 23 -15.81 -13.63 -0.39
C LEU A 23 -15.16 -14.21 -1.65
N GLU A 24 -15.95 -14.46 -2.70
CA GLU A 24 -15.41 -14.87 -4.00
C GLU A 24 -14.55 -13.77 -4.62
N ASN A 25 -14.97 -12.51 -4.54
CA ASN A 25 -14.17 -11.39 -5.04
C ASN A 25 -12.85 -11.25 -4.29
N LEU A 26 -12.86 -11.41 -2.96
CA LEU A 26 -11.64 -11.41 -2.15
C LEU A 26 -10.70 -12.54 -2.49
N TYR A 27 -11.25 -13.75 -2.67
CA TYR A 27 -10.45 -14.89 -3.11
C TYR A 27 -9.77 -14.60 -4.45
N LEU A 28 -10.53 -14.13 -5.44
CA LEU A 28 -10.00 -13.81 -6.78
C LEU A 28 -8.98 -12.67 -6.74
N GLU A 29 -9.20 -11.63 -5.93
CA GLU A 29 -8.24 -10.54 -5.74
C GLU A 29 -6.95 -11.05 -5.08
N SER A 30 -7.04 -11.94 -4.09
CA SER A 30 -5.85 -12.57 -3.49
C SER A 30 -5.05 -13.37 -4.52
N ARG A 31 -5.73 -14.04 -5.47
CA ARG A 31 -5.07 -14.78 -6.56
C ARG A 31 -4.37 -13.84 -7.52
N LEU A 32 -4.98 -12.70 -7.83
CA LEU A 32 -4.33 -11.66 -8.63
C LEU A 32 -3.06 -11.16 -7.93
N ILE A 33 -3.16 -10.83 -6.64
CA ILE A 33 -2.01 -10.39 -5.83
C ILE A 33 -0.91 -11.46 -5.80
N SER A 34 -1.29 -12.73 -5.67
CA SER A 34 -0.36 -13.87 -5.65
C SER A 34 0.52 -13.94 -6.93
N ASN A 35 0.01 -13.48 -8.07
CA ASN A 35 0.78 -13.48 -9.33
C ASN A 35 1.88 -12.41 -9.38
N PHE A 36 1.85 -11.43 -8.46
CA PHE A 36 2.77 -10.30 -8.43
C PHE A 36 3.53 -10.20 -7.10
N GLU A 37 3.57 -11.26 -6.27
CA GLU A 37 4.19 -11.20 -4.93
C GLU A 37 5.64 -10.74 -4.96
N ASN A 38 6.42 -11.19 -5.94
CA ASN A 38 7.83 -10.80 -6.05
C ASN A 38 7.96 -9.30 -6.34
N ASP A 39 7.20 -8.77 -7.29
CA ASP A 39 7.23 -7.35 -7.67
C ASP A 39 6.68 -6.45 -6.55
N LEU A 40 5.71 -6.99 -5.78
CA LEU A 40 5.03 -6.30 -4.71
C LEU A 40 5.85 -6.27 -3.42
N TYR A 41 6.50 -7.37 -3.05
CA TYR A 41 7.12 -7.53 -1.73
C TYR A 41 8.65 -7.66 -1.75
N GLN A 42 9.26 -8.02 -2.88
CA GLN A 42 10.67 -8.41 -2.97
C GLN A 42 11.49 -7.59 -3.99
N ASN A 43 10.94 -6.48 -4.51
CA ASN A 43 11.70 -5.64 -5.44
C ASN A 43 12.85 -4.92 -4.68
N PRO A 44 14.13 -5.11 -5.08
CA PRO A 44 15.27 -4.51 -4.40
C PRO A 44 15.32 -2.98 -4.48
N ASP A 45 14.64 -2.38 -5.45
CA ASP A 45 14.61 -0.93 -5.66
C ASP A 45 13.55 -0.23 -4.79
N ASP A 46 12.83 -1.00 -3.96
CA ASP A 46 11.79 -0.48 -3.10
C ASP A 46 12.32 0.29 -1.90
N PHE A 47 11.63 1.39 -1.58
CA PHE A 47 11.84 2.11 -0.34
C PHE A 47 11.07 1.45 0.80
N VAL A 48 11.82 1.01 1.80
CA VAL A 48 11.29 0.28 2.96
C VAL A 48 11.44 1.11 4.23
N ILE A 49 10.36 1.21 5.00
CA ILE A 49 10.31 1.82 6.34
C ILE A 49 9.83 0.80 7.38
N GLY A 50 9.84 1.20 8.66
CA GLY A 50 9.52 0.31 9.76
C GLY A 50 10.62 -0.73 9.97
N ASN A 51 10.23 -1.97 10.27
CA ASN A 51 11.16 -3.07 10.46
C ASN A 51 11.48 -3.75 9.12
N LYS A 52 12.70 -3.60 8.62
CA LYS A 52 13.13 -4.21 7.34
C LYS A 52 13.06 -5.73 7.33
N ASP A 53 13.14 -6.36 8.51
CA ASP A 53 13.04 -7.80 8.71
C ASP A 53 11.67 -8.22 9.28
N GLY A 54 10.69 -7.31 9.24
CA GLY A 54 9.35 -7.55 9.73
C GLY A 54 8.65 -8.68 8.97
N SER A 55 8.02 -9.61 9.69
CA SER A 55 7.38 -10.76 9.06
C SER A 55 6.06 -10.43 8.36
N LEU A 56 5.47 -9.27 8.67
CA LEU A 56 4.29 -8.76 8.00
C LEU A 56 4.67 -7.56 7.15
N THR A 57 4.45 -7.65 5.84
CA THR A 57 4.70 -6.54 4.91
C THR A 57 3.40 -5.84 4.54
N ILE A 58 3.39 -4.52 4.65
CA ILE A 58 2.38 -3.62 4.09
C ILE A 58 3.00 -2.95 2.87
N VAL A 59 2.28 -2.91 1.75
CA VAL A 59 2.66 -2.07 0.61
C VAL A 59 1.66 -0.94 0.47
N GLU A 60 2.13 0.29 0.35
CA GLU A 60 1.30 1.45 0.05
C GLU A 60 1.62 2.00 -1.34
N PHE A 61 0.61 2.09 -2.20
CA PHE A 61 0.65 2.91 -3.42
C PHE A 61 0.08 4.29 -3.11
N PHE A 62 0.86 5.35 -3.33
CA PHE A 62 0.48 6.72 -2.95
C PHE A 62 0.91 7.77 -3.99
N ASP A 63 0.35 8.98 -3.85
CA ASP A 63 0.65 10.14 -4.69
C ASP A 63 0.74 11.41 -3.82
N TYR A 64 1.82 12.21 -3.96
CA TYR A 64 2.06 13.39 -3.13
C TYR A 64 1.01 14.50 -3.26
N ASN A 65 0.24 14.54 -4.34
CA ASN A 65 -0.87 15.47 -4.53
C ASN A 65 -2.24 14.89 -4.11
N CYS A 66 -2.28 13.66 -3.60
CA CYS A 66 -3.52 13.04 -3.14
C CYS A 66 -3.88 13.50 -1.73
N GLY A 67 -5.00 14.21 -1.59
CA GLY A 67 -5.49 14.66 -0.29
C GLY A 67 -5.82 13.52 0.68
N TYR A 68 -6.16 12.31 0.19
CA TYR A 68 -6.36 11.13 1.03
C TYR A 68 -5.02 10.54 1.51
N CYS A 69 -3.98 10.50 0.67
CA CYS A 69 -2.64 10.04 1.09
C CYS A 69 -2.10 10.92 2.21
N LYS A 70 -2.25 12.24 2.08
CA LYS A 70 -1.84 13.20 3.12
C LYS A 70 -2.52 12.95 4.46
N ARG A 71 -3.79 12.54 4.46
CA ARG A 71 -4.52 12.19 5.70
C ARG A 71 -4.12 10.83 6.26
N ALA A 72 -3.81 9.87 5.40
CA ALA A 72 -3.51 8.51 5.80
C ALA A 72 -2.08 8.33 6.36
N LEU A 73 -1.19 9.33 6.16
CA LEU A 73 0.17 9.29 6.67
C LEU A 73 0.23 9.01 8.18
N ASP A 74 -0.58 9.73 8.97
CA ASP A 74 -0.60 9.58 10.43
C ASP A 74 -1.13 8.20 10.86
N ASP A 75 -2.10 7.65 10.13
CA ASP A 75 -2.62 6.31 10.37
C ASP A 75 -1.54 5.24 10.17
N LEU A 76 -0.79 5.34 9.06
CA LEU A 76 0.30 4.41 8.75
C LEU A 76 1.45 4.52 9.75
N ILE A 77 1.88 5.74 10.09
CA ILE A 77 2.92 5.96 11.11
C ILE A 77 2.49 5.36 12.45
N THR A 78 1.25 5.61 12.87
CA THR A 78 0.70 5.07 14.12
C THR A 78 0.64 3.55 14.10
N LEU A 79 0.27 2.95 12.97
CA LEU A 79 0.23 1.50 12.78
C LEU A 79 1.61 0.87 12.96
N VAL A 80 2.62 1.41 12.28
CA VAL A 80 4.01 0.90 12.38
C VAL A 80 4.55 1.09 13.80
N ALA A 81 4.28 2.23 14.44
CA ALA A 81 4.72 2.50 15.81
C ALA A 81 4.15 1.51 16.84
N LYS A 82 2.90 1.06 16.65
CA LYS A 82 2.25 0.09 17.53
C LYS A 82 2.59 -1.37 17.22
N ASN A 83 3.09 -1.66 16.01
CA ASN A 83 3.36 -3.00 15.54
C ASN A 83 4.81 -3.09 15.01
N PRO A 84 5.81 -3.31 15.89
CA PRO A 84 7.23 -3.26 15.53
C PRO A 84 7.70 -4.38 14.59
N ASN A 85 6.83 -5.35 14.30
CA ASN A 85 7.10 -6.43 13.35
C ASN A 85 6.63 -6.09 11.91
N ILE A 86 6.13 -4.88 11.68
CA ILE A 86 5.67 -4.47 10.36
C ILE A 86 6.83 -3.91 9.54
N ARG A 87 6.99 -4.46 8.35
CA ARG A 87 7.74 -3.89 7.23
C ARG A 87 6.77 -3.10 6.35
N VAL A 88 7.12 -1.87 5.95
CA VAL A 88 6.30 -1.12 4.99
C VAL A 88 7.11 -0.81 3.75
N ILE A 89 6.56 -1.14 2.59
CA ILE A 89 7.06 -0.76 1.27
C ILE A 89 6.24 0.41 0.74
N LEU A 90 6.92 1.45 0.28
CA LEU A 90 6.33 2.63 -0.30
C LEU A 90 6.50 2.59 -1.82
N LYS A 91 5.39 2.64 -2.56
CA LYS A 91 5.33 2.64 -4.03
C LYS A 91 4.84 3.99 -4.53
N ASP A 92 5.75 4.82 -5.03
CA ASP A 92 5.37 6.07 -5.72
C ASP A 92 4.48 5.74 -6.93
N TYR A 93 3.23 6.18 -6.88
CA TYR A 93 2.21 5.93 -7.91
C TYR A 93 1.57 7.24 -8.39
N PRO A 94 2.32 8.06 -9.15
CA PRO A 94 1.88 9.37 -9.58
C PRO A 94 0.84 9.28 -10.71
N ILE A 95 -0.44 9.34 -10.33
CA ILE A 95 -1.58 9.16 -11.24
C ILE A 95 -2.51 10.37 -11.33
N LEU A 96 -2.33 11.39 -10.48
CA LEU A 96 -3.29 12.49 -10.39
C LEU A 96 -3.03 13.63 -11.37
N ASN A 97 -1.78 14.02 -11.56
CA ASN A 97 -1.40 15.11 -12.47
C ASN A 97 0.09 15.04 -12.83
N GLU A 98 0.52 15.85 -13.81
CA GLU A 98 1.92 15.88 -14.28
C GLU A 98 2.91 16.18 -13.15
N ASN A 99 2.57 17.10 -12.25
CA ASN A 99 3.41 17.46 -11.10
C ASN A 99 3.51 16.33 -10.07
N SER A 100 2.58 15.37 -10.03
CA SER A 100 2.74 14.18 -9.19
C SER A 100 3.96 13.35 -9.62
N TYR A 101 4.22 13.26 -10.94
CA TYR A 101 5.36 12.51 -11.46
C TYR A 101 6.68 13.19 -11.08
N GLU A 102 6.74 14.52 -11.18
CA GLU A 102 7.93 15.29 -10.77
C GLU A 102 8.22 15.17 -9.26
N LEU A 103 7.19 15.17 -8.41
CA LEU A 103 7.36 14.96 -6.98
C LEU A 103 7.82 13.53 -6.64
N ALA A 104 7.31 12.52 -7.36
CA ALA A 104 7.78 11.14 -7.24
C ALA A 104 9.26 11.03 -7.62
N GLN A 105 9.66 11.65 -8.74
CA GLN A 105 11.05 11.71 -9.19
C GLN A 105 11.97 12.30 -8.12
N LEU A 106 11.60 13.45 -7.55
CA LEU A 106 12.37 14.09 -6.49
C LEU A 106 12.46 13.19 -5.24
N SER A 107 11.39 12.46 -4.91
CA SER A 107 11.40 11.58 -3.74
C SER A 107 12.29 10.36 -3.92
N VAL A 108 12.23 9.69 -5.07
CA VAL A 108 13.13 8.58 -5.39
C VAL A 108 14.58 9.08 -5.37
N ALA A 109 14.89 10.25 -5.95
CA ALA A 109 16.23 10.84 -5.90
C ALA A 109 16.68 11.20 -4.48
N ALA A 110 15.79 11.70 -3.63
CA ALA A 110 16.06 11.88 -2.20
C ALA A 110 16.38 10.54 -1.51
N GLY A 111 15.72 9.46 -1.96
CA GLY A 111 15.99 8.10 -1.54
C GLY A 111 17.35 7.57 -1.95
N LEU A 112 17.85 7.90 -3.14
CA LEU A 112 19.23 7.60 -3.57
C LEU A 112 20.29 8.31 -2.70
N GLN A 113 19.91 9.37 -1.99
CA GLN A 113 20.73 10.04 -0.97
C GLN A 113 20.45 9.55 0.47
N GLY A 114 19.60 8.54 0.64
CA GLY A 114 19.28 7.93 1.93
C GLY A 114 18.22 8.67 2.76
N LYS A 115 17.49 9.64 2.18
CA LYS A 115 16.47 10.44 2.89
C LYS A 115 15.05 10.30 2.33
N TYR A 116 14.73 9.15 1.74
CA TYR A 116 13.40 8.91 1.15
C TYR A 116 12.27 9.19 2.14
N PHE A 117 12.29 8.55 3.31
CA PHE A 117 11.16 8.62 4.24
C PHE A 117 10.99 10.02 4.85
N GLU A 118 12.08 10.67 5.22
CA GLU A 118 12.05 12.04 5.74
C GLU A 118 11.45 13.01 4.70
N TYR A 119 11.87 12.87 3.43
CA TYR A 119 11.34 13.67 2.34
C TYR A 119 9.87 13.37 2.03
N HIS A 120 9.51 12.08 2.00
CA HIS A 120 8.14 11.60 1.81
C HIS A 120 7.18 12.19 2.86
N THR A 121 7.56 12.11 4.13
CA THR A 121 6.79 12.66 5.26
C THR A 121 6.62 14.17 5.12
N GLU A 122 7.68 14.92 4.82
CA GLU A 122 7.60 16.36 4.65
C GLU A 122 6.71 16.79 3.47
N LEU A 123 6.79 16.08 2.33
CA LEU A 123 5.95 16.33 1.16
C LEU A 123 4.47 16.09 1.46
N LEU A 124 4.15 14.96 2.09
CA LEU A 124 2.76 14.62 2.44
C LEU A 124 2.20 15.57 3.50
N ASN A 125 3.00 16.03 4.47
CA ASN A 125 2.60 16.99 5.49
C ASN A 125 2.30 18.40 4.95
N LYS A 126 2.74 18.75 3.73
CA LYS A 126 2.39 20.07 3.16
C LYS A 126 0.90 20.14 2.80
N PRO A 127 0.18 21.19 3.20
CA PRO A 127 -1.21 21.36 2.80
C PRO A 127 -1.34 21.65 1.30
N GLY A 128 -2.39 21.14 0.69
CA GLY A 128 -2.70 21.39 -0.72
C GLY A 128 -1.67 20.80 -1.69
N ARG A 129 -1.55 21.42 -2.87
CA ARG A 129 -0.63 20.97 -3.93
C ARG A 129 0.79 21.42 -3.61
N VAL A 130 1.75 20.51 -3.73
CA VAL A 130 3.16 20.84 -3.56
C VAL A 130 3.74 21.30 -4.89
N SER A 131 4.38 22.47 -4.90
CA SER A 131 5.10 22.95 -6.09
C SER A 131 6.53 22.41 -6.12
N TYR A 132 7.17 22.37 -7.30
CA TYR A 132 8.60 22.07 -7.43
C TYR A 132 9.46 22.89 -6.47
N GLN A 133 9.24 24.21 -6.40
CA GLN A 133 10.02 25.08 -5.52
C GLN A 133 9.85 24.72 -4.04
N THR A 134 8.62 24.36 -3.62
CA THR A 134 8.35 23.89 -2.26
C THR A 134 9.10 22.58 -2.00
N ALA A 135 9.08 21.64 -2.96
CA ALA A 135 9.75 20.36 -2.87
C ALA A 135 11.29 20.52 -2.77
N ILE A 136 11.89 21.42 -3.53
CA ILE A 136 13.32 21.76 -3.43
C ILE A 136 13.66 22.43 -2.10
N ASN A 137 12.78 23.26 -1.56
CA ASN A 137 13.00 23.88 -0.25
C ASN A 137 13.00 22.83 0.87
N ILE A 138 12.01 21.92 0.86
CA ILE A 138 11.98 20.79 1.78
C ILE A 138 13.29 20.00 1.69
N ALA A 139 13.74 19.70 0.46
CA ALA A 139 14.97 18.93 0.26
C ALA A 139 16.18 19.61 0.92
N ARG A 140 16.26 20.93 0.80
CA ARG A 140 17.32 21.74 1.41
C ARG A 140 17.23 21.74 2.93
N ASP A 141 16.01 21.88 3.46
CA ASP A 141 15.76 21.96 4.90
C ASP A 141 16.11 20.64 5.60
N ILE A 142 15.84 19.51 4.95
CA ILE A 142 16.24 18.19 5.44
C ILE A 142 17.70 17.86 5.11
N GLY A 143 18.46 18.78 4.50
CA GLY A 143 19.90 18.63 4.23
C GLY A 143 20.24 17.62 3.13
N LEU A 144 19.49 17.59 2.04
CA LEU A 144 19.90 16.92 0.80
C LEU A 144 20.91 17.78 0.02
N ASP A 145 21.76 17.12 -0.76
CA ASP A 145 22.55 17.81 -1.79
C ASP A 145 21.61 18.12 -2.97
N ILE A 146 21.26 19.40 -3.10
CA ILE A 146 20.33 19.87 -4.13
C ILE A 146 20.90 19.69 -5.52
N LYS A 147 22.21 19.86 -5.71
CA LYS A 147 22.82 19.71 -7.02
C LYS A 147 22.72 18.25 -7.46
N LYS A 148 23.05 17.32 -6.56
CA LYS A 148 22.88 15.89 -6.81
C LYS A 148 21.42 15.52 -7.04
N LEU A 149 20.49 16.09 -6.25
CA LEU A 149 19.06 15.85 -6.42
C LEU A 149 18.57 16.25 -7.82
N GLU A 150 18.96 17.44 -8.30
CA GLU A 150 18.58 17.96 -9.62
C GLU A 150 19.23 17.18 -10.78
N GLU A 151 20.41 16.60 -10.56
CA GLU A 151 21.06 15.68 -11.51
C GLU A 151 20.34 14.32 -11.55
N ASP A 152 19.98 13.77 -10.39
CA ASP A 152 19.48 12.40 -10.26
C ASP A 152 17.98 12.26 -10.57
N PHE A 153 17.12 13.24 -10.24
CA PHE A 153 15.66 13.05 -10.29
C PHE A 153 15.08 12.76 -11.69
N LYS A 154 15.81 13.11 -12.76
CA LYS A 154 15.42 12.78 -14.14
C LYS A 154 16.24 11.64 -14.75
N SER A 155 17.06 10.96 -13.95
CA SER A 155 17.84 9.81 -14.39
C SER A 155 16.94 8.67 -14.88
N GLN A 156 17.51 7.79 -15.68
CA GLN A 156 16.80 6.60 -16.15
C GLN A 156 16.39 5.69 -15.00
N GLU A 157 17.27 5.51 -14.01
CA GLU A 157 17.03 4.72 -12.80
C GLU A 157 15.78 5.21 -12.05
N VAL A 158 15.68 6.50 -11.78
CA VAL A 158 14.51 7.10 -11.11
C VAL A 158 13.23 6.88 -11.92
N ASN A 159 13.30 7.09 -13.24
CA ASN A 159 12.14 6.89 -14.11
C ASN A 159 11.69 5.43 -14.16
N ASP A 160 12.63 4.49 -14.19
CA ASP A 160 12.33 3.05 -14.24
C ASP A 160 11.64 2.58 -12.96
N ILE A 161 12.10 3.04 -11.78
CA ILE A 161 11.46 2.73 -10.50
C ILE A 161 9.98 3.16 -10.51
N ILE A 162 9.70 4.41 -10.92
CA ILE A 162 8.34 4.95 -10.96
C ILE A 162 7.50 4.25 -12.03
N ALA A 163 8.07 3.97 -13.20
CA ALA A 163 7.39 3.27 -14.27
C ALA A 163 7.00 1.84 -13.86
N ASN A 164 7.90 1.12 -13.19
CA ASN A 164 7.66 -0.23 -12.67
C ASN A 164 6.55 -0.22 -11.62
N ASN A 165 6.58 0.73 -10.68
CA ASN A 165 5.50 0.91 -9.70
C ASN A 165 4.16 1.20 -10.39
N LYS A 166 4.16 2.01 -11.46
CA LYS A 166 2.94 2.28 -12.23
C LYS A 166 2.38 1.04 -12.93
N VAL A 167 3.24 0.29 -13.61
CA VAL A 167 2.84 -0.96 -14.27
C VAL A 167 2.28 -1.95 -13.26
N LEU A 168 2.95 -2.13 -12.12
CA LEU A 168 2.49 -2.99 -11.05
C LEU A 168 1.12 -2.54 -10.50
N GLY A 169 0.94 -1.24 -10.23
CA GLY A 169 -0.33 -0.67 -9.79
C GLY A 169 -1.47 -0.94 -10.78
N TYR A 170 -1.23 -0.76 -12.09
CA TYR A 170 -2.23 -1.09 -13.10
C TYR A 170 -2.55 -2.59 -13.16
N SER A 171 -1.53 -3.45 -13.09
CA SER A 171 -1.69 -4.91 -13.07
C SER A 171 -2.51 -5.40 -11.86
N LEU A 172 -2.37 -4.73 -10.72
CA LEU A 172 -3.12 -5.00 -9.50
C LEU A 172 -4.45 -4.23 -9.40
N ALA A 173 -4.89 -3.59 -10.49
CA ALA A 173 -6.12 -2.80 -10.55
C ALA A 173 -6.21 -1.70 -9.46
N VAL A 174 -5.07 -1.06 -9.14
CA VAL A 174 -5.00 0.13 -8.28
C VAL A 174 -5.55 1.32 -9.06
N SER A 175 -6.80 1.67 -8.75
CA SER A 175 -7.56 2.74 -9.43
C SER A 175 -7.53 4.08 -8.70
N GLY A 176 -6.86 4.17 -7.55
CA GLY A 176 -6.80 5.36 -6.72
C GLY A 176 -5.75 5.24 -5.63
N THR A 177 -5.46 6.35 -4.96
CA THR A 177 -4.49 6.42 -3.86
C THR A 177 -5.11 7.04 -2.61
N PRO A 178 -4.68 6.63 -1.39
CA PRO A 178 -3.74 5.53 -1.16
C PRO A 178 -4.42 4.18 -1.41
N SER A 179 -3.63 3.15 -1.67
CA SER A 179 -4.07 1.76 -1.73
C SER A 179 -3.05 0.90 -1.00
N TYR A 180 -3.52 0.01 -0.12
CA TYR A 180 -2.68 -0.83 0.71
C TYR A 180 -2.82 -2.30 0.34
N PHE A 181 -1.71 -3.03 0.35
CA PHE A 181 -1.68 -4.48 0.22
C PHE A 181 -1.08 -5.08 1.49
N ILE A 182 -1.84 -5.94 2.17
CA ILE A 182 -1.46 -6.56 3.44
C ILE A 182 -1.87 -8.03 3.38
N GLY A 183 -0.91 -8.95 3.40
CA GLY A 183 -1.17 -10.40 3.44
C GLY A 183 -2.18 -10.90 2.40
N GLY A 184 -2.10 -10.40 1.17
CA GLY A 184 -3.01 -10.79 0.07
C GLY A 184 -4.37 -10.09 0.08
N VAL A 185 -4.58 -9.11 0.97
CA VAL A 185 -5.78 -8.24 1.01
C VAL A 185 -5.43 -6.87 0.45
N ASN A 186 -6.31 -6.33 -0.42
CA ASN A 186 -6.23 -4.97 -0.93
C ASN A 186 -7.21 -4.06 -0.17
N ILE A 187 -6.70 -2.97 0.39
CA ILE A 187 -7.49 -1.93 1.07
C ILE A 187 -7.40 -0.67 0.21
N ARG A 188 -8.56 -0.18 -0.24
CA ARG A 188 -8.63 0.96 -1.16
C ARG A 188 -8.96 2.24 -0.40
N GLY A 189 -8.20 3.30 -0.64
CA GLY A 189 -8.41 4.61 -0.04
C GLY A 189 -7.86 4.74 1.39
N ALA A 190 -8.02 5.93 1.97
CA ALA A 190 -7.64 6.21 3.35
C ALA A 190 -8.66 5.59 4.31
N ALA A 191 -8.47 4.30 4.62
CA ALA A 191 -9.42 3.51 5.41
C ALA A 191 -9.34 3.77 6.93
N GLY A 192 -8.32 4.50 7.39
CA GLY A 192 -8.11 4.82 8.81
C GLY A 192 -7.29 3.76 9.55
N TYR A 193 -6.69 4.15 10.68
CA TYR A 193 -5.88 3.27 11.53
C TYR A 193 -6.63 2.01 11.97
N GLU A 194 -7.89 2.12 12.42
CA GLU A 194 -8.66 0.99 12.93
C GLU A 194 -8.82 -0.11 11.87
N THR A 195 -9.18 0.27 10.64
CA THR A 195 -9.30 -0.64 9.51
C THR A 195 -7.97 -1.33 9.20
N LEU A 196 -6.88 -0.57 9.13
CA LEU A 196 -5.56 -1.14 8.85
C LEU A 196 -5.14 -2.12 9.95
N GLN A 197 -5.39 -1.79 11.22
CA GLN A 197 -5.10 -2.67 12.36
C GLN A 197 -5.92 -3.96 12.29
N GLU A 198 -7.20 -3.89 11.95
CA GLU A 198 -8.03 -5.10 11.82
C GLU A 198 -7.51 -6.05 10.73
N VAL A 199 -7.03 -5.52 9.61
CA VAL A 199 -6.41 -6.34 8.55
C VAL A 199 -5.05 -6.89 8.97
N VAL A 200 -4.26 -6.14 9.73
CA VAL A 200 -3.01 -6.63 10.34
C VAL A 200 -3.29 -7.78 11.31
N ASP A 201 -4.30 -7.65 12.17
CA ASP A 201 -4.69 -8.70 13.12
C ASP A 201 -5.18 -9.95 12.37
N TYR A 202 -6.01 -9.76 11.35
CA TYR A 202 -6.46 -10.82 10.46
C TYR A 202 -5.30 -11.56 9.79
N THR A 203 -4.40 -10.85 9.11
CA THR A 203 -3.27 -11.46 8.37
C THR A 203 -2.23 -12.10 9.28
N SER A 204 -2.20 -11.71 10.56
CA SER A 204 -1.40 -12.37 11.58
C SER A 204 -2.02 -13.68 12.07
N GLU A 205 -3.36 -13.81 12.05
CA GLU A 205 -4.07 -15.05 12.40
C GLU A 205 -4.18 -16.00 11.19
N TYR A 206 -4.43 -15.47 9.99
CA TYR A 206 -4.62 -16.20 8.75
C TYR A 206 -3.57 -15.77 7.74
N GLN A 207 -2.62 -16.66 7.46
CA GLN A 207 -1.57 -16.38 6.48
C GLN A 207 -2.12 -16.22 5.07
N ARG A 208 -3.25 -16.90 4.76
CA ARG A 208 -3.90 -16.86 3.45
C ARG A 208 -5.42 -16.76 3.61
N ILE A 209 -6.07 -16.07 2.67
CA ILE A 209 -7.55 -16.02 2.59
C ILE A 209 -8.17 -17.41 2.47
N ASP A 210 -7.44 -18.37 1.92
CA ASP A 210 -7.83 -19.78 1.82
C ASP A 210 -8.15 -20.35 3.22
N ASP A 211 -7.29 -20.07 4.22
CA ASP A 211 -7.43 -20.57 5.59
C ASP A 211 -8.68 -19.98 6.27
N TYR A 212 -8.96 -18.69 6.00
CA TYR A 212 -10.17 -18.03 6.48
C TYR A 212 -11.42 -18.62 5.84
N ILE A 213 -11.43 -18.84 4.52
CA ILE A 213 -12.56 -19.43 3.81
C ILE A 213 -12.85 -20.84 4.33
N ILE A 214 -11.82 -21.67 4.54
CA ILE A 214 -11.98 -23.02 5.08
C ILE A 214 -12.60 -22.96 6.48
N LYS A 215 -12.05 -22.14 7.38
CA LYS A 215 -12.55 -22.02 8.77
C LYS A 215 -14.00 -21.50 8.83
N GLU A 216 -14.35 -20.53 7.99
CA GLU A 216 -15.72 -20.04 7.90
C GLU A 216 -16.67 -21.09 7.31
N ALA A 217 -16.23 -21.86 6.32
CA ALA A 217 -17.02 -22.95 5.77
C ALA A 217 -17.29 -24.03 6.84
N GLU A 218 -16.27 -24.40 7.62
CA GLU A 218 -16.38 -25.34 8.75
C GLU A 218 -17.29 -24.83 9.87
N SER A 219 -17.39 -23.51 10.05
CA SER A 219 -18.27 -22.88 11.05
C SER A 219 -19.74 -22.76 10.57
N GLY A 220 -20.03 -23.18 9.34
CA GLY A 220 -21.37 -23.19 8.76
C GLY A 220 -21.70 -21.97 7.88
N ASN A 221 -20.71 -21.16 7.48
CA ASN A 221 -20.92 -20.04 6.56
C ASN A 221 -21.18 -20.55 5.14
N GLU A 222 -22.42 -20.39 4.66
CA GLU A 222 -22.85 -20.88 3.34
C GLU A 222 -22.15 -20.20 2.15
N GLU A 223 -21.70 -18.95 2.30
CA GLU A 223 -20.92 -18.27 1.25
C GLU A 223 -19.52 -18.87 1.18
N ALA A 224 -18.84 -19.00 2.31
CA ALA A 224 -17.53 -19.62 2.40
C ALA A 224 -17.54 -21.05 1.89
N TYR A 225 -18.53 -21.86 2.27
CA TYR A 225 -18.68 -23.22 1.77
C TYR A 225 -18.84 -23.28 0.24
N ARG A 226 -19.58 -22.34 -0.37
CA ARG A 226 -19.72 -22.25 -1.83
C ARG A 226 -18.41 -21.87 -2.52
N VAL A 227 -17.66 -20.92 -1.98
CA VAL A 227 -16.34 -20.51 -2.51
C VAL A 227 -15.35 -21.67 -2.38
N MET A 228 -15.30 -22.31 -1.21
CA MET A 228 -14.48 -23.47 -0.90
C MET A 228 -14.68 -24.60 -1.93
N LEU A 229 -15.93 -24.99 -2.21
CA LEU A 229 -16.24 -26.01 -3.21
C LEU A 229 -15.93 -25.56 -4.65
N ARG A 230 -16.24 -24.30 -4.99
CA ARG A 230 -16.03 -23.77 -6.34
C ARG A 230 -14.55 -23.78 -6.75
N TYR A 231 -13.67 -23.45 -5.82
CA TYR A 231 -12.23 -23.32 -6.09
C TYR A 231 -11.39 -24.47 -5.54
N GLY A 232 -12.02 -25.47 -4.94
CA GLY A 232 -11.35 -26.69 -4.46
C GLY A 232 -10.41 -26.44 -3.29
N LEU A 233 -10.84 -25.65 -2.31
CA LEU A 233 -10.11 -25.39 -1.07
C LEU A 233 -10.45 -26.48 -0.04
N TYR A 234 -9.78 -27.63 -0.05
CA TYR A 234 -10.05 -28.74 0.90
C TYR A 234 -8.78 -29.49 1.26
#